data_AF-A0A3B9FFT1-F1
#
_entry.id   AF-A0A3B9FFT1-F1
#
_cell.length_a   1.000
_cell.length_b   1.000
_cell.length_c   1.000
_cell.angle_alpha   90.00
_cell.angle_beta   90.00
_cell.angle_gamma   90.00
#
_symmetry.space_group_name_H-M   'P 1'
#
loop_
_entity.id
_entity.type
_entity.pdbx_description
1 polymer ?
#
loop_
_entity_poly.entity_id
_entity_poly.type
_entity_poly.pdbx_seq_one_letter_code
_entity_poly.pdbx_strand_id
1 'polypeptide(L)'
;TLSKLVAVAEKRQLESLLSGEADGNDCFIEVHAGAGGTEAQDWALMLMRMYSRWSEARGFKLQIIEESAGEEAGIKSVTMRIEGENAYGWMKTESGVHRLVRISPYDSSARRHTSFASVWVYPVVDDNIEIEIEDK
;
A
#
# COMPACT_ATOMS: atom_id res chain seq x y z
N THR A 1 -4.46 -10.59 -33.77
CA THR A 1 -5.89 -10.22 -33.80
C THR A 1 -6.02 -8.84 -33.20
N LEU A 2 -6.88 -7.99 -33.78
CA LEU A 2 -7.13 -6.60 -33.34
C LEU A 2 -7.30 -6.46 -31.82
N SER A 3 -7.92 -7.45 -31.18
CA SER A 3 -8.13 -7.50 -29.73
C SER A 3 -6.85 -7.40 -28.90
N LYS A 4 -5.73 -7.97 -29.36
CA LYS A 4 -4.44 -7.85 -28.63
C LYS A 4 -3.87 -6.43 -28.70
N LEU A 5 -4.06 -5.73 -29.83
CA LEU A 5 -3.59 -4.36 -30.00
C LEU A 5 -4.38 -3.38 -29.14
N VAL A 6 -5.70 -3.58 -29.01
CA VAL A 6 -6.55 -2.78 -28.12
C VAL A 6 -6.07 -2.89 -26.67
N ALA A 7 -5.83 -4.10 -26.17
CA ALA A 7 -5.34 -4.30 -24.80
C ALA A 7 -3.97 -3.64 -24.54
N VAL A 8 -3.07 -3.66 -25.52
CA VAL A 8 -1.76 -2.97 -25.41
C VAL A 8 -1.94 -1.45 -25.43
N ALA A 9 -2.82 -0.93 -26.28
CA ALA A 9 -3.09 0.50 -26.37
C ALA A 9 -3.69 1.05 -25.07
N GLU A 10 -4.66 0.34 -24.47
CA GLU A 10 -5.26 0.71 -23.19
C GLU A 10 -4.22 0.70 -22.05
N LYS A 11 -3.34 -0.31 -22.01
CA LYS A 11 -2.25 -0.37 -21.03
C LYS A 11 -1.32 0.83 -21.16
N ARG A 12 -0.89 1.16 -22.39
CA ARG A 12 -0.01 2.30 -22.63
C ARG A 12 -0.67 3.65 -22.38
N GLN A 13 -1.98 3.74 -22.62
CA GLN A 13 -2.75 4.93 -22.25
C GLN A 13 -2.72 5.14 -20.74
N LEU A 14 -2.93 4.09 -19.94
CA LEU A 14 -2.80 4.14 -18.48
C LEU A 14 -1.39 4.53 -18.04
N GLU A 15 -0.35 3.91 -18.61
CA GLU A 15 1.04 4.28 -18.33
C GLU A 15 1.34 5.75 -18.67
N SER A 16 0.74 6.30 -19.74
CA SER A 16 0.91 7.71 -20.10
C SER A 16 0.24 8.70 -19.15
N LEU A 17 -0.76 8.25 -18.38
CA LEU A 17 -1.42 9.05 -17.35
C LEU A 17 -0.60 9.15 -16.05
N LEU A 18 0.41 8.28 -15.89
CA LEU A 18 1.36 8.28 -14.78
C LEU A 18 2.51 9.26 -15.05
N SER A 19 2.18 10.52 -15.29
CA SER A 19 3.14 11.57 -15.68
C SER A 19 3.58 12.48 -14.52
N GLY A 20 3.29 12.11 -13.28
CA GLY A 20 3.73 12.84 -12.10
C GLY A 20 5.24 12.75 -11.91
N GLU A 21 5.85 13.79 -11.35
CA GLU A 21 7.31 13.89 -11.16
C GLU A 21 7.90 12.72 -10.34
N ALA A 22 7.13 12.20 -9.38
CA ALA A 22 7.51 11.05 -8.56
C ALA A 22 6.82 9.74 -8.98
N ASP A 23 6.00 9.73 -10.04
CA ASP A 23 5.21 8.55 -10.42
C ASP A 23 6.11 7.38 -10.83
N GLY A 24 7.29 7.66 -11.37
CA GLY A 24 8.31 6.68 -11.76
C GLY A 24 9.11 6.08 -10.61
N ASN A 25 9.00 6.63 -9.40
CA ASN A 25 9.82 6.22 -8.27
C ASN A 25 9.25 4.97 -7.58
N ASP A 26 10.13 4.31 -6.83
CA ASP A 26 9.76 3.35 -5.80
C ASP A 26 8.78 4.00 -4.80
N CYS A 27 8.05 3.19 -4.04
CA CYS A 27 7.17 3.70 -3.00
C CYS A 27 7.30 2.97 -1.67
N PHE A 28 6.99 3.70 -0.61
CA PHE A 28 6.73 3.15 0.72
C PHE A 28 5.22 3.07 0.93
N ILE A 29 4.78 1.96 1.50
CA ILE A 29 3.41 1.74 1.94
C ILE A 29 3.42 1.50 3.44
N GLU A 30 2.66 2.32 4.15
CA GLU A 30 2.41 2.15 5.57
C GLU A 30 0.97 1.75 5.79
N VAL A 31 0.76 0.62 6.46
CA VAL A 31 -0.58 0.17 6.85
C VAL A 31 -0.65 0.23 8.36
N HIS A 32 -1.65 0.95 8.89
CA HIS A 32 -1.93 1.04 10.32
C HIS A 32 -3.32 0.54 10.63
N ALA A 33 -3.42 -0.28 11.67
CA ALA A 33 -4.70 -0.68 12.24
C ALA A 33 -5.38 0.53 12.89
N GLY A 34 -6.65 0.77 12.54
CA GLY A 34 -7.47 1.84 13.07
C GLY A 34 -8.41 1.36 14.19
N ALA A 35 -9.62 1.93 14.21
CA ALA A 35 -10.65 1.52 15.15
C ALA A 35 -11.19 0.11 14.84
N GLY A 36 -11.31 -0.73 15.87
CA GLY A 36 -11.82 -2.11 15.76
C GLY A 36 -11.05 -3.16 16.57
N GLY A 37 -10.00 -2.78 17.31
CA GLY A 37 -9.24 -3.69 18.18
C GLY A 37 -8.57 -4.82 17.39
N THR A 38 -8.65 -6.06 17.90
CA THR A 38 -8.10 -7.27 17.26
C THR A 38 -8.62 -7.48 15.83
N GLU A 39 -9.87 -7.11 15.55
CA GLU A 39 -10.44 -7.22 14.19
C GLU A 39 -9.82 -6.22 13.21
N ALA A 40 -9.46 -5.01 13.67
CA ALA A 40 -8.76 -4.03 12.86
C ALA A 40 -7.31 -4.44 12.59
N GLN A 41 -6.67 -5.11 13.55
CA GLN A 41 -5.32 -5.66 13.39
C GLN A 41 -5.29 -6.81 12.37
N ASP A 42 -6.28 -7.71 12.38
CA ASP A 42 -6.41 -8.74 11.34
C ASP A 42 -6.72 -8.11 9.98
N TRP A 43 -7.56 -7.07 9.93
CA TRP A 43 -7.83 -6.35 8.69
C TRP A 43 -6.57 -5.68 8.11
N ALA A 44 -5.73 -5.07 8.94
CA ALA A 44 -4.45 -4.52 8.51
C ALA A 44 -3.54 -5.61 7.92
N LEU A 45 -3.52 -6.81 8.51
CA LEU A 45 -2.76 -7.96 7.98
C LEU A 45 -3.32 -8.44 6.63
N MET A 46 -4.63 -8.43 6.46
CA MET A 46 -5.26 -8.75 5.17
C MET A 46 -4.88 -7.74 4.08
N LEU A 47 -4.84 -6.44 4.41
CA LEU A 47 -4.40 -5.40 3.47
C LEU A 47 -2.92 -5.55 3.10
N MET A 48 -2.05 -5.81 4.08
CA MET A 48 -0.64 -6.12 3.82
C MET A 48 -0.50 -7.28 2.83
N ARG A 49 -1.23 -8.38 3.06
CA ARG A 49 -1.24 -9.55 2.16
C ARG A 49 -1.78 -9.21 0.77
N MET A 50 -2.78 -8.34 0.68
CA MET A 50 -3.34 -7.87 -0.59
C MET A 50 -2.28 -7.12 -1.40
N TYR A 51 -1.61 -6.14 -0.80
CA TYR A 51 -0.56 -5.37 -1.48
C TYR A 51 0.66 -6.23 -1.82
N SER A 52 1.03 -7.17 -0.95
CA SER A 52 2.14 -8.09 -1.22
C SER A 52 1.87 -8.97 -2.45
N ARG A 53 0.69 -9.57 -2.57
CA ARG A 53 0.31 -10.35 -3.75
C ARG A 53 0.20 -9.50 -5.01
N TRP A 54 -0.27 -8.26 -4.88
CA TRP A 54 -0.35 -7.34 -6.01
C TRP A 54 1.05 -6.98 -6.54
N SER A 55 2.01 -6.73 -5.65
CA SER A 55 3.40 -6.45 -6.01
C SER A 55 4.06 -7.63 -6.70
N GLU A 56 3.90 -8.85 -6.15
CA GLU A 56 4.40 -10.08 -6.76
C GLU A 56 3.81 -10.32 -8.15
N ALA A 57 2.50 -10.12 -8.32
CA ALA A 57 1.82 -10.31 -9.61
C ALA A 57 2.30 -9.33 -10.69
N ARG A 58 2.79 -8.14 -10.30
CA ARG A 58 3.39 -7.15 -11.20
C ARG A 58 4.89 -7.31 -11.39
N GLY A 59 5.52 -8.24 -10.68
CA GLY A 59 6.98 -8.45 -10.71
C GLY A 59 7.76 -7.36 -9.97
N PHE A 60 7.11 -6.62 -9.07
CA PHE A 60 7.78 -5.66 -8.21
C PHE A 60 8.48 -6.37 -7.05
N LYS A 61 9.60 -5.82 -6.59
CA LYS A 61 10.34 -6.34 -5.44
C LYS A 61 9.78 -5.71 -4.18
N LEU A 62 9.30 -6.54 -3.26
CA LEU A 62 8.76 -6.11 -1.98
C LEU A 62 9.78 -6.36 -0.86
N GLN A 63 10.00 -5.34 -0.02
CA GLN A 63 10.83 -5.41 1.16
C GLN A 63 10.02 -4.92 2.37
N ILE A 64 9.96 -5.70 3.44
CA ILE A 64 9.38 -5.26 4.71
C ILE A 64 10.46 -4.52 5.48
N ILE A 65 10.19 -3.28 5.88
CA ILE A 65 11.12 -2.43 6.63
C ILE A 65 10.84 -2.57 8.12
N GLU A 66 9.59 -2.40 8.49
CA GLU A 66 9.13 -2.47 9.88
C GLU A 66 7.82 -3.24 9.93
N GLU A 67 7.70 -4.12 10.92
CA GLU A 67 6.47 -4.86 11.21
C GLU A 67 6.25 -4.85 12.71
N SER A 68 5.07 -4.38 13.12
CA SER A 68 4.60 -4.41 14.50
C SER A 68 3.42 -5.36 14.59
N ALA A 69 3.63 -6.52 15.20
CA ALA A 69 2.59 -7.53 15.40
C ALA A 69 1.49 -7.03 16.38
N GLY A 70 0.26 -7.46 16.16
CA GLY A 70 -0.83 -7.28 17.13
C GLY A 70 -0.62 -8.15 18.37
N GLU A 71 -1.28 -7.79 19.48
CA GLU A 71 -1.16 -8.53 20.76
C GLU A 71 -1.84 -9.90 20.69
N GLU A 72 -2.94 -10.00 19.94
CA GLU A 72 -3.80 -11.20 19.94
C GLU A 72 -3.90 -11.81 18.53
N ALA A 73 -4.09 -10.98 17.50
CA ALA A 73 -4.05 -11.39 16.10
C ALA A 73 -3.68 -10.21 15.18
N GLY A 74 -3.20 -10.52 13.98
CA GLY A 74 -2.93 -9.53 12.94
C GLY A 74 -1.70 -8.65 13.22
N ILE A 75 -1.71 -7.44 12.67
CA ILE A 75 -0.62 -6.46 12.79
C ILE A 75 -1.15 -5.11 13.25
N LYS A 76 -0.36 -4.38 14.04
CA LYS A 76 -0.66 -3.02 14.46
C LYS A 76 -0.22 -2.00 13.40
N SER A 77 0.99 -2.18 12.88
CA SER A 77 1.53 -1.39 11.78
C SER A 77 2.53 -2.18 10.97
N VAL A 78 2.64 -1.88 9.68
CA VAL A 78 3.69 -2.41 8.81
C VAL A 78 4.10 -1.36 7.79
N THR A 79 5.39 -1.26 7.55
CA THR A 79 5.99 -0.40 6.53
C THR A 79 6.67 -1.31 5.50
N MET A 80 6.21 -1.22 4.26
CA MET A 80 6.70 -1.99 3.13
C MET A 80 7.29 -1.04 2.08
N ARG A 81 8.46 -1.38 1.56
CA ARG A 81 9.05 -0.75 0.37
C ARG A 81 8.75 -1.61 -0.85
N ILE A 82 8.28 -0.97 -1.91
CA ILE A 82 8.02 -1.60 -3.20
C ILE A 82 8.93 -0.95 -4.23
N GLU A 83 9.83 -1.76 -4.77
CA GLU A 83 10.78 -1.37 -5.81
C GLU A 83 10.26 -1.85 -7.17
N GLY A 84 10.10 -0.92 -8.11
CA GLY A 84 9.55 -1.25 -9.43
C GLY A 84 9.23 -0.03 -10.28
N GLU A 85 9.17 -0.24 -11.60
CA GLU A 85 8.85 0.82 -12.55
C GLU A 85 7.42 1.35 -12.32
N ASN A 86 7.33 2.66 -12.12
CA ASN A 86 6.09 3.37 -11.81
C ASN A 86 5.36 2.90 -10.54
N ALA A 87 6.05 2.32 -9.56
CA ALA A 87 5.44 1.76 -8.35
C ALA A 87 4.57 2.79 -7.61
N TYR A 88 5.08 4.00 -7.41
CA TYR A 88 4.32 5.08 -6.78
C TYR A 88 3.11 5.52 -7.62
N GLY A 89 3.28 5.69 -8.93
CA GLY A 89 2.20 6.13 -9.83
C GLY A 89 0.99 5.20 -9.79
N TRP A 90 1.21 3.89 -9.66
CA TRP A 90 0.14 2.91 -9.51
C TRP A 90 -0.54 2.92 -8.13
N MET A 91 0.18 3.28 -7.08
CA MET A 91 -0.27 3.12 -5.69
C MET A 91 -0.72 4.43 -5.04
N LYS A 92 -0.43 5.60 -5.62
CA LYS A 92 -0.82 6.91 -5.07
C LYS A 92 -2.31 7.06 -4.78
N THR A 93 -3.17 6.39 -5.54
CA THR A 93 -4.63 6.43 -5.36
C THR A 93 -5.14 5.51 -4.26
N GLU A 94 -4.30 4.65 -3.70
CA GLU A 94 -4.66 3.70 -2.65
C GLU A 94 -4.58 4.31 -1.24
N SER A 95 -3.96 5.49 -1.12
CA SER A 95 -3.86 6.24 0.13
C SER A 95 -5.23 6.62 0.67
N GLY A 96 -5.54 6.18 1.89
CA GLY A 96 -6.81 6.46 2.55
C GLY A 96 -7.18 5.44 3.62
N VAL A 97 -8.41 5.57 4.13
CA VAL A 97 -8.94 4.66 5.15
C VAL A 97 -9.83 3.60 4.49
N HIS A 98 -9.47 2.34 4.68
CA HIS A 98 -10.16 1.17 4.14
C HIS A 98 -11.05 0.55 5.22
N ARG A 99 -12.33 0.36 4.90
CA ARG A 99 -13.35 -0.15 5.83
C ARG A 99 -13.73 -1.59 5.52
N LEU A 100 -13.60 -2.48 6.51
CA LEU A 100 -14.10 -3.85 6.46
C LEU A 100 -15.37 -3.99 7.30
N VAL A 101 -16.39 -4.63 6.75
CA VAL A 101 -17.62 -5.00 7.47
C VAL A 101 -17.84 -6.49 7.29
N ARG A 102 -17.65 -7.27 8.35
CA ARG A 102 -17.88 -8.73 8.35
C ARG A 102 -18.30 -9.23 9.73
N ILE A 103 -18.66 -10.51 9.82
CA ILE A 103 -18.83 -11.18 11.10
C ILE A 103 -17.43 -11.50 11.62
N SER A 104 -17.09 -10.97 12.81
CA SER A 104 -15.77 -11.18 13.39
C SER A 104 -15.60 -12.64 13.83
N PRO A 105 -14.51 -13.33 13.47
CA PRO A 105 -14.19 -14.65 14.02
C PRO A 105 -13.79 -14.58 15.50
N TYR A 106 -13.48 -13.39 16.03
CA TYR A 106 -13.07 -13.16 17.40
C TYR A 106 -14.25 -12.81 18.34
N ASP A 107 -15.44 -12.47 17.80
CA ASP A 107 -16.63 -12.23 18.61
C ASP A 107 -17.47 -13.50 18.79
N SER A 108 -17.54 -14.01 20.02
CA SER A 108 -18.34 -15.19 20.37
C SER A 108 -19.84 -15.02 20.10
N SER A 109 -20.33 -13.78 20.03
CA SER A 109 -21.74 -13.48 19.74
C SER A 109 -22.06 -13.38 18.24
N ALA A 110 -21.08 -13.62 17.35
CA ALA A 110 -21.22 -13.57 15.90
C ALA A 110 -21.87 -12.27 15.38
N ARG A 111 -21.61 -11.14 16.04
CA ARG A 111 -22.13 -9.84 15.58
C ARG A 111 -21.33 -9.35 14.38
N ARG A 112 -21.95 -8.49 13.60
CA ARG A 112 -21.30 -7.80 12.49
C ARG A 112 -20.46 -6.66 13.05
N HIS A 113 -19.15 -6.72 12.84
CA HIS A 113 -18.20 -5.69 13.23
C HIS A 113 -17.84 -4.81 12.04
N THR A 114 -17.48 -3.57 12.33
CA THR A 114 -16.95 -2.61 11.36
C THR A 114 -15.56 -2.21 11.82
N SER A 115 -14.56 -2.48 10.98
CA SER A 115 -13.15 -2.23 11.26
C SER A 115 -12.56 -1.31 10.23
N PHE A 116 -11.55 -0.54 10.64
CA PHE A 116 -10.86 0.42 9.78
C PHE A 116 -9.36 0.17 9.83
N ALA A 117 -8.70 0.36 8.70
CA ALA A 117 -7.25 0.42 8.60
C ALA A 117 -6.88 1.56 7.65
N SER A 118 -5.84 2.33 7.98
CA SER A 118 -5.33 3.39 7.10
C SER A 118 -4.16 2.87 6.30
N VAL A 119 -4.14 3.19 5.02
CA VAL A 119 -3.04 2.92 4.10
C VAL A 119 -2.50 4.28 3.66
N TRP A 120 -1.19 4.46 3.79
CA TRP A 120 -0.49 5.64 3.30
C TRP A 120 0.59 5.21 2.32
N VAL A 121 0.68 5.93 1.20
CA VAL A 121 1.67 5.66 0.16
C VAL A 121 2.51 6.91 -0.04
N TYR A 122 3.82 6.76 0.05
CA TYR A 122 4.81 7.83 -0.13
C TYR A 122 5.79 7.45 -1.23
N PRO A 123 6.21 8.39 -2.10
CA PRO A 123 7.27 8.11 -3.06
C PRO A 123 8.61 8.05 -2.33
N VAL A 124 9.52 7.19 -2.80
CA VAL A 124 10.94 7.31 -2.46
C VAL A 124 11.46 8.54 -3.21
N VAL A 125 11.94 9.53 -2.47
CA VAL A 125 12.62 10.70 -3.04
C VAL A 125 14.11 10.55 -2.76
N ASP A 126 14.95 10.92 -3.72
CA ASP A 126 16.39 10.88 -3.54
C ASP A 126 16.83 12.05 -2.64
N ASP A 127 17.67 11.79 -1.65
CA ASP A 127 18.13 12.76 -0.64
C ASP A 127 19.20 13.73 -1.18
N ASN A 128 19.21 14.02 -2.48
CA ASN A 128 20.14 14.96 -3.13
C ASN A 128 19.73 16.43 -2.88
N ILE A 129 19.40 16.78 -1.64
CA ILE A 129 19.29 18.17 -1.22
C ILE A 129 20.65 18.57 -0.64
N GLU A 130 21.57 19.00 -1.52
CA GLU A 130 22.79 19.70 -1.11
C GLU A 130 22.39 21.07 -0.54
N ILE A 131 22.13 21.14 0.76
CA ILE A 131 21.98 22.43 1.46
C ILE A 131 23.39 22.90 1.81
N GLU A 132 23.96 23.76 0.96
CA GLU A 132 25.12 24.56 1.35
C GLU A 132 24.68 25.55 2.44
N ILE A 133 25.06 25.26 3.69
CA ILE A 133 24.90 26.20 4.79
C ILE A 133 26.00 27.26 4.64
N GLU A 134 25.66 28.47 4.19
CA GLU A 134 26.56 29.62 4.30
C GLU A 134 26.66 30.03 5.78
N ASP A 135 27.78 29.66 6.43
CA ASP A 135 28.17 30.21 7.72
C ASP A 135 28.46 31.71 7.55
N LYS A 136 27.64 32.55 8.19
CA LYS A 136 27.90 33.98 8.35
C LYS A 136 28.23 34.31 9.80
#